data_AF-A0A2T2SA00-F1
#
_entry.id   AF-A0A2T2SA00-F1
#
_cell.length_a   1.000
_cell.length_b   1.000
_cell.length_c   1.000
_cell.angle_alpha   90.00
_cell.angle_beta   90.00
_cell.angle_gamma   90.00
#
_symmetry.space_group_name_H-M   'P 1'
#
loop_
_entity.id
_entity.type
_entity.pdbx_description
1 polymer ?
#
loop_
_entity_poly.entity_id
_entity_poly.type
_entity_poly.pdbx_seq_one_letter_code
_entity_poly.pdbx_strand_id
1 'polypeptide(L)'
;MPNLSILLSPADRKQPGGNPFAPDMFDYRTSGTFNYYDDLNPERRELIDTLQNVIDEEDEDTLSDLFGLEGYELEEAVRVDSEIYDAPLMSALDRYSPGVMYAAMDFANLPT
;
A
#
# COMPACT_ATOMS: atom_id res chain seq x y z
N MET A 1 0.19 -5.96 31.74
CA MET A 1 -0.81 -6.67 30.92
C MET A 1 -0.06 -7.31 29.76
N PRO A 2 -0.35 -8.56 29.36
CA PRO A 2 0.17 -9.06 28.10
C PRO A 2 -0.37 -8.15 26.98
N ASN A 3 0.52 -7.65 26.11
CA ASN A 3 0.11 -6.95 24.90
C ASN A 3 -0.47 -8.01 23.95
N LEU A 4 -1.79 -8.08 23.86
CA LEU A 4 -2.46 -8.87 22.84
C LEU A 4 -2.31 -8.13 21.51
N SER A 5 -1.60 -8.74 20.57
CA SER A 5 -1.49 -8.25 19.19
C SER A 5 -2.28 -9.16 18.27
N ILE A 6 -3.12 -8.58 17.43
CA ILE A 6 -3.84 -9.26 16.36
C ILE A 6 -3.15 -8.90 15.05
N LEU A 7 -2.71 -9.90 14.29
CA LEU A 7 -2.14 -9.71 12.96
C LEU A 7 -3.20 -10.03 11.92
N LEU A 8 -3.45 -9.08 11.03
CA LEU A 8 -4.40 -9.20 9.93
C LEU A 8 -3.66 -9.13 8.61
N SER A 9 -3.96 -10.08 7.71
CA SER A 9 -3.45 -10.02 6.34
C SER A 9 -4.05 -8.84 5.58
N PRO A 10 -3.28 -8.18 4.69
CA PRO A 10 -3.85 -7.18 3.78
C PRO A 10 -4.90 -7.82 2.86
N ALA A 11 -5.78 -7.01 2.27
CA ALA A 11 -6.73 -7.45 1.26
C ALA A 11 -6.18 -7.25 -0.16
N ASP A 12 -6.48 -8.18 -1.07
CA ASP A 12 -6.11 -8.08 -2.49
C ASP A 12 -6.77 -6.86 -3.15
N ARG A 13 -8.05 -6.62 -2.82
CA ARG A 13 -8.80 -5.46 -3.30
C ARG A 13 -8.50 -4.25 -2.43
N LYS A 14 -8.11 -3.17 -3.09
CA LYS A 14 -7.80 -1.88 -2.46
C LYS A 14 -8.81 -0.83 -2.88
N GLN A 15 -9.21 0.03 -1.95
CA GLN A 15 -9.98 1.24 -2.26
C GLN A 15 -9.08 2.23 -3.01
N PRO A 16 -9.53 2.84 -4.12
CA PRO A 16 -8.73 3.82 -4.85
C PRO A 16 -8.69 5.19 -4.13
N GLY A 17 -7.76 6.04 -4.56
CA GLY A 17 -7.64 7.42 -4.07
C GLY A 17 -6.85 7.56 -2.77
N GLY A 18 -7.16 8.61 -2.00
CA GLY A 18 -6.49 9.01 -0.78
C GLY A 18 -6.58 10.52 -0.59
N ASN A 19 -5.93 11.06 0.43
CA ASN A 19 -5.81 12.49 0.65
C ASN A 19 -4.62 13.03 -0.19
N PRO A 20 -4.86 13.83 -1.25
CA PRO A 20 -3.79 14.39 -2.08
C PRO A 20 -3.01 15.51 -1.38
N PHE A 21 -3.51 16.00 -0.24
CA PHE A 21 -2.83 16.97 0.60
C PHE A 21 -2.14 16.32 1.80
N ALA A 22 -2.12 14.98 1.87
CA ALA A 22 -1.34 14.30 2.88
C ALA A 22 0.15 14.61 2.64
N PRO A 23 0.94 14.74 3.72
CA PRO A 23 2.38 14.84 3.58
C PRO A 23 2.93 13.56 2.94
N ASP A 24 4.15 13.67 2.40
CA ASP A 24 4.92 12.50 1.94
C ASP A 24 4.93 11.42 3.05
N MET A 25 4.73 10.14 2.66
CA MET A 25 4.66 9.01 3.59
C MET A 25 5.91 8.90 4.50
N PHE A 26 7.05 9.39 4.00
CA PHE A 26 8.34 9.39 4.65
C PHE A 26 8.68 10.72 5.34
N ASP A 27 7.80 11.73 5.31
CA ASP A 27 8.00 12.98 6.06
C ASP A 27 7.76 12.75 7.55
N TYR A 28 8.85 12.54 8.30
CA TYR A 28 8.87 12.36 9.75
C TYR A 28 8.32 13.55 10.55
N ARG A 29 8.17 14.74 9.94
CA ARG A 29 7.73 15.96 10.65
C ARG A 29 6.21 16.02 10.80
N THR A 30 5.47 15.25 10.01
CA THR A 30 4.01 15.36 9.87
C THR A 30 3.29 14.00 9.82
N SER A 31 4.03 12.88 9.72
CA SER A 31 3.48 11.55 9.40
C SER A 31 2.95 10.72 10.57
N GLY A 32 2.79 11.28 11.78
CA GLY A 32 2.20 10.56 12.93
C GLY A 32 0.78 10.03 12.69
N THR A 33 0.11 10.47 11.63
CA THR A 33 -1.23 10.04 11.19
C THR A 33 -1.23 8.97 10.09
N PHE A 34 -0.11 8.77 9.39
CA PHE A 34 -0.06 7.91 8.18
C PHE A 34 1.05 6.85 8.22
N ASN A 35 2.14 7.08 8.96
CA ASN A 35 3.28 6.18 9.07
C ASN A 35 3.68 5.95 10.53
N TYR A 36 3.02 4.98 11.16
CA TYR A 36 3.25 4.63 12.57
C TYR A 36 4.55 3.82 12.81
N TYR A 37 5.19 3.36 11.74
CA TYR A 37 6.41 2.55 11.77
C TYR A 37 7.47 3.18 10.87
N ASP A 38 7.86 4.41 11.22
CA ASP A 38 8.85 5.21 10.51
C ASP A 38 10.26 4.61 10.58
N ASP A 39 10.56 3.85 11.64
CA ASP A 39 11.78 3.04 11.73
C ASP A 39 11.96 2.06 10.56
N LEU A 40 10.87 1.66 9.88
CA LEU A 40 10.89 0.78 8.70
C LEU A 40 11.03 1.54 7.37
N ASN A 41 11.20 2.86 7.41
CA ASN A 41 11.31 3.68 6.21
C ASN A 41 12.51 3.34 5.32
N PRO A 42 13.71 3.05 5.85
CA PRO A 42 14.84 2.66 5.01
C PRO A 42 14.54 1.43 4.16
N GLU A 43 14.03 0.37 4.78
CA GLU A 43 13.69 -0.89 4.11
C GLU A 43 12.51 -0.71 3.15
N ARG A 44 11.53 0.12 3.52
CA ARG A 44 10.39 0.43 2.63
C ARG A 44 10.84 1.17 1.37
N ARG A 45 11.77 2.12 1.49
CA ARG A 45 12.36 2.82 0.32
C ARG A 45 13.12 1.85 -0.56
N GLU A 46 13.96 1.00 0.04
CA GLU A 46 14.71 -0.01 -0.70
C GLU A 46 13.79 -0.94 -1.51
N LEU A 47 12.65 -1.37 -0.93
CA LEU A 47 11.66 -2.18 -1.62
C LEU A 47 10.98 -1.44 -2.78
N ILE A 48 10.59 -0.18 -2.57
CA ILE A 48 9.93 0.63 -3.62
C ILE A 48 10.92 0.92 -4.75
N ASP A 49 12.15 1.31 -4.42
CA ASP A 49 13.20 1.59 -5.41
C ASP A 49 13.52 0.32 -6.22
N THR A 50 13.60 -0.84 -5.55
CA THR A 50 13.80 -2.13 -6.23
C THR A 50 12.65 -2.45 -7.18
N LEU A 51 11.40 -2.27 -6.73
CA LEU A 51 10.21 -2.47 -7.57
C LEU A 51 10.22 -1.57 -8.80
N GLN A 52 10.51 -0.28 -8.63
CA GLN A 52 10.54 0.68 -9.73
C GLN A 52 11.69 0.40 -10.70
N ASN A 53 12.87 0.03 -10.21
CA ASN A 53 13.97 -0.40 -11.08
C ASN A 53 13.60 -1.64 -11.91
N VAL A 54 12.95 -2.64 -11.29
CA VAL A 54 12.49 -3.85 -12.01
C VAL A 54 11.47 -3.48 -13.09
N ILE A 55 10.51 -2.58 -12.78
CA ILE A 55 9.54 -2.08 -13.76
C ILE A 55 10.23 -1.37 -14.93
N ASP A 56 11.29 -0.60 -14.66
CA ASP A 56 12.00 0.18 -15.68
C ASP A 56 12.95 -0.66 -16.55
N GLU A 57 13.52 -1.74 -16.01
CA GLU A 57 14.57 -2.54 -16.66
C GLU A 57 14.07 -3.81 -17.36
N GLU A 58 13.02 -4.45 -16.83
CA GLU A 58 12.53 -5.74 -17.32
C GLU A 58 11.50 -5.58 -18.44
N ASP A 59 11.33 -6.64 -19.24
CA ASP A 59 10.33 -6.69 -20.31
C ASP A 59 8.94 -7.12 -19.83
N GLU A 60 7.93 -6.89 -20.69
CA GLU A 60 6.53 -7.19 -20.38
C GLU A 60 6.29 -8.66 -20.03
N ASP A 61 6.98 -9.60 -20.68
CA ASP A 61 6.85 -11.04 -20.39
C ASP A 61 7.34 -11.35 -18.97
N THR A 62 8.49 -10.78 -18.57
CA THR A 62 9.04 -10.95 -17.23
C THR A 62 8.16 -10.30 -16.17
N LEU A 63 7.64 -9.10 -16.43
CA LEU A 63 6.72 -8.41 -15.53
C LEU A 63 5.39 -9.16 -15.39
N SER A 64 4.86 -9.71 -16.49
CA SER A 64 3.67 -10.55 -16.51
C SER A 64 3.84 -11.77 -15.60
N ASP A 65 4.96 -12.48 -15.71
CA ASP A 65 5.28 -13.63 -14.86
C ASP A 65 5.46 -13.24 -13.39
N LEU A 66 6.11 -12.10 -13.12
CA LEU A 66 6.39 -11.62 -11.77
C LEU A 66 5.12 -11.20 -11.04
N PHE A 67 4.25 -10.42 -11.68
CA PHE A 67 3.00 -9.95 -11.11
C PHE A 67 1.88 -11.01 -11.19
N GLY A 68 2.01 -11.99 -12.09
CA GLY A 68 0.96 -12.95 -12.40
C GLY A 68 -0.27 -12.28 -13.02
N LEU A 69 -0.06 -11.22 -13.79
CA LEU A 69 -1.09 -10.38 -14.42
C LEU A 69 -0.80 -10.23 -15.91
N GLU A 70 -1.83 -10.07 -16.73
CA GLU A 70 -1.70 -9.89 -18.17
C GLU A 70 -2.53 -8.70 -18.68
N GLY A 71 -2.13 -8.13 -19.83
CA GLY A 71 -2.86 -7.09 -20.54
C GLY A 71 -3.16 -5.87 -19.68
N TYR A 72 -4.42 -5.43 -19.65
CA TYR A 72 -4.82 -4.22 -18.94
C TYR A 72 -4.53 -4.26 -17.43
N GLU A 73 -4.61 -5.43 -16.80
CA GLU A 73 -4.34 -5.55 -15.36
C GLU A 73 -2.84 -5.36 -15.06
N LEU A 74 -1.97 -5.86 -15.94
CA LEU A 74 -0.53 -5.63 -15.87
C LEU A 74 -0.18 -4.16 -16.12
N GLU A 75 -0.74 -3.56 -17.18
CA GLU A 75 -0.53 -2.14 -17.51
C GLU A 75 -0.89 -1.23 -16.33
N GLU A 76 -2.04 -1.49 -15.69
CA GLU A 76 -2.48 -0.72 -14.54
C GLU A 76 -1.62 -0.96 -13.29
N ALA A 77 -1.18 -2.20 -13.05
CA ALA A 77 -0.28 -2.52 -11.93
C ALA A 77 1.05 -1.78 -12.06
N VAL A 78 1.68 -1.87 -13.24
CA VAL A 78 2.92 -1.14 -13.58
C VAL A 78 2.73 0.36 -13.36
N ARG A 79 1.66 0.95 -13.91
CA ARG A 79 1.38 2.38 -13.78
C ARG A 79 1.25 2.82 -12.31
N VAL A 80 0.48 2.09 -11.52
CA VAL A 80 0.25 2.42 -10.10
C VAL A 80 1.52 2.24 -9.27
N ASP A 81 2.30 1.20 -9.52
CA ASP A 81 3.52 0.91 -8.78
C ASP A 81 4.65 1.90 -9.11
N SER A 82 4.71 2.41 -10.34
CA SER A 82 5.61 3.52 -10.73
C SER A 82 5.24 4.84 -10.03
N GLU A 83 3.98 5.04 -9.65
CA GLU A 83 3.48 6.28 -9.03
C GLU A 83 3.52 6.26 -7.48
N ILE A 84 4.02 5.21 -6.83
CA ILE A 84 3.93 5.00 -5.37
C ILE A 84 4.41 6.20 -4.54
N TYR A 85 5.52 6.84 -4.92
CA TYR A 85 6.07 7.97 -4.16
C TYR A 85 5.15 9.20 -4.13
N ASP A 86 4.36 9.40 -5.17
CA ASP A 86 3.45 10.53 -5.32
C ASP A 86 1.99 10.17 -5.00
N ALA A 87 1.74 8.90 -4.63
CA ALA A 87 0.40 8.40 -4.43
C ALA A 87 -0.30 9.06 -3.22
N PRO A 88 -1.57 9.43 -3.33
CA PRO A 88 -2.32 10.02 -2.23
C PRO A 88 -2.51 9.02 -1.08
N LEU A 89 -2.28 9.46 0.16
CA LEU A 89 -2.28 8.57 1.33
C LEU A 89 -3.67 8.38 1.93
N MET A 90 -3.92 7.18 2.46
CA MET A 90 -5.11 6.87 3.27
C MET A 90 -4.74 5.85 4.35
N SER A 91 -5.57 5.70 5.38
CA SER A 91 -5.32 4.68 6.40
C SER A 91 -5.35 3.28 5.80
N ALA A 92 -4.55 2.34 6.33
CA ALA A 92 -4.57 0.96 5.85
C ALA A 92 -5.94 0.29 6.03
N LEU A 93 -6.68 0.66 7.08
CA LEU A 93 -8.04 0.17 7.32
C LEU A 93 -9.01 0.61 6.22
N ASP A 94 -8.95 1.87 5.81
CA ASP A 94 -9.78 2.38 4.71
C ASP A 94 -9.35 1.78 3.37
N ARG A 95 -8.03 1.64 3.15
CA ARG A 95 -7.46 1.07 1.92
C ARG A 95 -7.95 -0.37 1.70
N TYR A 96 -7.97 -1.19 2.73
CA TYR A 96 -8.36 -2.61 2.63
C TYR A 96 -9.85 -2.87 2.89
N SER A 97 -10.65 -1.82 3.13
CA SER A 97 -12.08 -1.93 3.43
C SER A 97 -12.92 -2.75 2.43
N PRO A 98 -12.60 -2.82 1.12
CA PRO A 98 -13.36 -3.67 0.18
C PRO A 98 -13.12 -5.17 0.37
N GLY A 99 -12.10 -5.58 1.12
CA GLY A 99 -11.79 -6.98 1.40
C GLY A 99 -12.81 -7.61 2.35
N VAL A 100 -13.20 -8.86 2.09
CA VAL A 100 -14.26 -9.58 2.85
C VAL A 100 -14.01 -9.57 4.36
N MET A 101 -12.76 -9.79 4.78
CA MET A 101 -12.39 -9.76 6.21
C MET A 101 -12.60 -8.37 6.83
N TYR A 102 -12.13 -7.32 6.15
CA TYR A 102 -12.23 -5.93 6.64
C TYR A 102 -13.68 -5.44 6.66
N ALA A 103 -14.45 -5.78 5.63
CA ALA A 103 -15.88 -5.49 5.57
C ALA A 103 -16.66 -6.21 6.68
N ALA A 104 -16.31 -7.47 6.99
CA ALA A 104 -16.97 -8.24 8.04
C ALA A 104 -16.62 -7.77 9.46
N MET A 105 -15.44 -7.18 9.65
CA MET A 105 -15.03 -6.60 10.94
C MET A 105 -15.77 -5.31 11.28
N ASP A 106 -16.33 -4.63 10.28
CA ASP A 106 -17.14 -3.43 10.46
C ASP A 106 -16.50 -2.38 11.39
N PHE A 107 -15.23 -2.08 11.12
CA PHE A 107 -14.40 -1.19 11.95
C PHE A 107 -15.05 0.17 12.21
N ALA A 108 -15.86 0.67 11.28
CA ALA A 108 -16.58 1.94 11.40
C ALA A 108 -17.60 1.96 12.55
N ASN A 109 -18.09 0.80 12.99
CA ASN A 109 -19.08 0.66 14.06
C ASN A 109 -18.47 0.17 15.39
N LEU A 110 -17.14 0.09 15.50
CA LEU A 110 -16.49 -0.22 16.78
C LEU A 110 -16.68 0.93 17.79
N PRO A 111 -16.91 0.63 19.07
CA PRO A 111 -16.99 1.65 20.11
C PRO A 111 -15.66 2.41 20.22
N THR A 112 -15.72 3.74 20.16
CA THR A 112 -14.57 4.65 20.34
C THR A 112 -14.33 4.99 21.80
#